data_AF-A0A8H6HR36-F1
#
_entry.id   AF-A0A8H6HR36-F1
#
_cell.length_a   1.000
_cell.length_b   1.000
_cell.length_c   1.000
_cell.angle_alpha   90.00
_cell.angle_beta   90.00
_cell.angle_gamma   90.00
#
_symmetry.space_group_name_H-M   'P 1'
#
loop_
_entity.id
_entity.type
_entity.pdbx_description
1 polymer ?
#
loop_
_entity_poly.entity_id
_entity_poly.type
_entity_poly.pdbx_seq_one_letter_code
_entity_poly.pdbx_strand_id
1 'polypeptide(L)'
;MDNNQNNNRDNNLVVGTPAANVEFKYTCLLGMVKVAKTLKMIGGAKDFLLIRNEYLELAKSLTELKDRGESGVLVTGEEGIGKSIFLLYLLLHRLEQKLPTAIQFAADRYTIFDEKGASSVLSGEDLGEDERLSKCWALTDSNMNLTTPSGSFLSTPEFLIQMALPGSQRWVKQTSACVIVSKPPSSFEIAAIMKELGYNPIDAFHLIGKWGFSIRTIIQQSSGLHIAAVLRP
;
A
#
# COMPACT_ATOMS: atom_id res chain seq x y z
N MET A 1 -9.57 -23.90 16.52
CA MET A 1 -8.92 -22.56 16.58
C MET A 1 -7.58 -22.79 15.92
N ASP A 2 -7.56 -22.65 14.60
CA ASP A 2 -6.55 -23.28 13.76
C ASP A 2 -5.33 -22.39 13.61
N ASN A 3 -4.18 -23.06 13.56
CA ASN A 3 -2.84 -22.52 13.46
C ASN A 3 -2.72 -21.39 12.42
N ASN A 4 -2.60 -20.16 12.89
CA ASN A 4 -2.10 -19.06 12.09
C ASN A 4 -0.57 -19.23 11.97
N GLN A 5 -0.13 -20.15 11.11
CA GLN A 5 1.27 -20.22 10.70
C GLN A 5 1.61 -18.87 10.07
N ASN A 6 2.54 -18.13 10.69
CA ASN A 6 3.08 -16.87 10.16
C ASN A 6 3.48 -17.06 8.69
N ASN A 7 2.72 -16.46 7.78
CA ASN A 7 2.98 -16.46 6.32
C ASN A 7 4.12 -15.51 5.92
N ASN A 8 5.03 -15.22 6.86
CA ASN A 8 6.15 -14.35 6.62
C ASN A 8 7.34 -15.18 6.11
N ARG A 9 7.88 -14.81 4.95
CA ARG A 9 9.11 -15.43 4.43
C ARG A 9 10.23 -14.41 4.47
N ASP A 10 11.28 -14.76 5.20
CA ASP A 10 12.57 -14.09 5.12
C ASP A 10 13.31 -14.62 3.89
N ASN A 11 13.51 -13.74 2.91
CA ASN A 11 14.11 -14.08 1.64
C ASN A 11 15.46 -13.38 1.48
N ASN A 12 16.37 -14.05 0.77
CA ASN A 12 17.68 -13.49 0.42
C ASN A 12 17.77 -13.32 -1.09
N LEU A 13 18.13 -12.13 -1.55
CA LEU A 13 18.45 -11.81 -2.94
C LEU A 13 19.97 -11.73 -3.06
N VAL A 14 20.55 -12.51 -3.96
CA VAL A 14 21.98 -12.39 -4.29
C VAL A 14 22.10 -11.64 -5.61
N VAL A 15 22.74 -10.47 -5.59
CA VAL A 15 23.02 -9.66 -6.79
C VAL A 15 24.53 -9.55 -6.95
N GLY A 16 25.07 -10.01 -8.08
CA GLY A 16 26.51 -9.91 -8.35
C GLY A 16 26.98 -10.69 -9.57
N THR A 17 28.15 -10.31 -10.09
CA THR A 17 29.01 -11.21 -10.89
C THR A 17 29.71 -12.19 -9.94
N PRO A 18 30.25 -13.33 -10.42
CA PRO A 18 30.90 -14.33 -9.55
C PRO A 18 32.03 -13.82 -8.63
N ALA A 19 32.52 -12.59 -8.83
CA ALA A 19 33.55 -11.95 -8.01
C ALA A 19 33.03 -11.10 -6.84
N ALA A 20 31.74 -10.75 -6.76
CA ALA A 20 31.19 -9.94 -5.67
C ALA A 20 29.67 -10.17 -5.52
N ASN A 21 29.29 -11.23 -4.80
CA ASN A 21 27.90 -11.51 -4.45
C ASN A 21 27.49 -10.62 -3.28
N VAL A 22 26.61 -9.63 -3.53
CA VAL A 22 25.94 -8.88 -2.46
C VAL A 22 24.66 -9.63 -2.11
N GLU A 23 24.59 -10.13 -0.88
CA GLU A 23 23.37 -10.72 -0.32
C GLU A 23 22.51 -9.63 0.33
N PHE A 24 21.27 -9.50 -0.15
CA PHE A 24 20.29 -8.52 0.31
C PHE A 24 19.09 -9.25 0.91
N LYS A 25 18.79 -8.99 2.18
CA LYS A 25 17.65 -9.60 2.89
C LYS A 25 16.40 -8.75 2.74
N TYR A 26 15.27 -9.39 2.50
CA TYR A 26 13.97 -8.74 2.42
C TYR A 26 12.86 -9.65 2.92
N THR A 27 11.74 -9.03 3.28
CA THR A 27 10.59 -9.70 3.89
C THR A 27 9.36 -9.55 3.00
N CYS A 28 8.66 -10.67 2.76
CA CYS A 28 7.43 -10.69 1.97
C CYS A 28 6.28 -11.38 2.71
N LEU A 29 5.10 -10.76 2.64
CA LEU A 29 3.83 -11.38 3.02
C LEU A 29 3.21 -12.05 1.80
N LEU A 30 2.70 -13.26 1.95
CA LEU A 30 2.11 -14.05 0.85
C LEU A 30 0.58 -14.16 0.97
N GLY A 31 -0.07 -14.59 -0.12
CA GLY A 31 -1.53 -14.79 -0.16
C GLY A 31 -2.32 -13.48 -0.35
N MET A 32 -1.66 -12.44 -0.85
CA MET A 32 -2.20 -11.09 -0.91
C MET A 32 -3.31 -10.91 -1.95
N VAL A 33 -3.41 -11.81 -2.93
CA VAL A 33 -4.51 -11.79 -3.91
C VAL A 33 -5.87 -11.94 -3.22
N LYS A 34 -5.98 -12.85 -2.24
CA LYS A 34 -7.24 -13.08 -1.52
C LYS A 34 -7.65 -11.85 -0.72
N VAL A 35 -6.69 -11.22 -0.05
CA VAL A 35 -6.93 -10.00 0.75
C VAL A 35 -7.40 -8.86 -0.14
N ALA A 36 -6.66 -8.57 -1.21
CA ALA A 36 -6.98 -7.48 -2.12
C ALA A 36 -8.34 -7.68 -2.82
N LYS A 37 -8.67 -8.91 -3.23
CA LYS A 37 -9.96 -9.24 -3.81
C LYS A 37 -11.10 -9.03 -2.82
N THR A 38 -10.92 -9.45 -1.57
CA THR A 38 -11.90 -9.27 -0.49
C THR A 38 -12.17 -7.78 -0.23
N LEU A 39 -11.12 -6.97 -0.25
CA LEU A 39 -11.19 -5.52 -0.06
C LEU A 39 -11.58 -4.72 -1.31
N LYS A 40 -11.87 -5.41 -2.43
CA LYS A 40 -12.17 -4.80 -3.75
C LYS A 40 -11.12 -3.80 -4.24
N MET A 41 -9.84 -4.06 -3.95
CA MET A 41 -8.75 -3.20 -4.40
C MET A 41 -8.64 -3.23 -5.94
N ILE A 42 -8.63 -2.04 -6.56
CA ILE A 42 -8.53 -1.89 -8.02
C ILE A 42 -7.08 -2.09 -8.46
N GLY A 43 -6.87 -2.71 -9.63
CA GLY A 43 -5.55 -2.83 -10.26
C GLY A 43 -4.79 -4.13 -9.99
N GLY A 44 -5.42 -5.09 -9.29
CA GLY A 44 -4.90 -6.45 -9.10
C GLY A 44 -3.66 -6.50 -8.21
N ALA A 45 -3.81 -6.99 -6.97
CA ALA A 45 -2.64 -7.27 -6.14
C ALA A 45 -1.83 -8.43 -6.74
N LYS A 46 -0.50 -8.35 -6.59
CA LYS A 46 0.36 -9.52 -6.69
C LYS A 46 0.13 -10.39 -5.47
N ASP A 47 0.46 -11.68 -5.55
CA ASP A 47 0.25 -12.61 -4.43
C ASP A 47 1.24 -12.43 -3.29
N PHE A 48 2.13 -11.45 -3.41
CA PHE A 48 3.05 -11.03 -2.37
C PHE A 48 2.97 -9.52 -2.10
N LEU A 49 3.35 -9.12 -0.89
CA LEU A 49 3.63 -7.74 -0.48
C LEU A 49 5.04 -7.70 0.10
N LEU A 50 5.94 -6.95 -0.53
CA LEU A 50 7.28 -6.70 0.00
C LEU A 50 7.21 -5.59 1.04
N ILE A 51 7.71 -5.86 2.25
CA ILE A 51 7.78 -4.86 3.33
C ILE A 51 9.03 -4.00 3.09
N ARG A 52 8.80 -2.73 2.78
CA ARG A 52 9.85 -1.73 2.56
C ARG A 52 10.24 -1.08 3.87
N ASN A 53 11.49 -0.66 4.03
CA ASN A 53 11.91 0.09 5.22
C ASN A 53 11.10 1.40 5.35
N GLU A 54 10.82 2.03 4.21
CA GLU A 54 9.95 3.22 4.13
C GLU A 54 8.56 2.97 4.73
N TYR A 55 8.01 1.75 4.64
CA TYR A 55 6.69 1.46 5.22
C TYR A 55 6.73 1.45 6.74
N LEU A 56 7.83 0.99 7.33
CA LEU A 56 8.05 1.02 8.78
C LEU A 56 8.17 2.46 9.26
N GLU A 57 9.00 3.26 8.57
CA GLU A 57 9.20 4.67 8.88
C GLU A 57 7.90 5.47 8.75
N LEU A 58 7.15 5.27 7.66
CA LEU A 58 5.91 5.97 7.41
C LEU A 58 4.81 5.60 8.42
N ALA A 59 4.69 4.32 8.77
CA ALA A 59 3.75 3.90 9.82
C ALA A 59 4.08 4.55 11.17
N LYS A 60 5.37 4.62 11.53
CA LYS A 60 5.83 5.31 12.74
C LYS A 60 5.49 6.80 12.69
N SER A 61 5.79 7.49 11.60
CA SER A 61 5.48 8.92 11.44
C SER A 61 3.99 9.23 11.51
N LEU A 62 3.14 8.35 10.97
CA LEU A 62 1.68 8.49 11.07
C LEU A 62 1.20 8.39 12.52
N THR A 63 1.74 7.45 13.30
CA THR A 63 1.43 7.33 14.74
C THR A 63 1.87 8.59 15.49
N GLU A 64 3.08 9.10 15.23
CA GLU A 64 3.57 10.33 15.86
C GLU A 64 2.71 11.55 15.52
N LEU A 65 2.21 11.66 14.27
CA LEU A 65 1.30 12.73 13.87
C LEU A 65 -0.04 12.63 14.61
N LYS A 66 -0.59 11.42 14.69
CA LYS A 66 -1.82 11.17 15.46
C LYS A 66 -1.65 11.55 16.93
N ASP A 67 -0.53 11.18 17.54
CA ASP A 67 -0.24 11.49 18.94
C ASP A 67 -0.01 13.00 19.19
N ARG A 68 0.39 13.75 18.16
CA ARG A 68 0.44 15.22 18.19
C ARG A 68 -0.93 15.89 18.03
N GLY A 69 -2.00 15.13 17.79
CA GLY A 69 -3.36 15.65 17.65
C GLY A 69 -3.75 16.02 16.20
N GLU A 70 -3.01 15.56 15.20
CA GLU A 70 -3.44 15.69 13.81
C GLU A 70 -4.69 14.84 13.55
N SER A 71 -5.71 15.40 12.90
CA SER A 71 -6.94 14.69 12.56
C SER A 71 -6.83 13.93 11.24
N GLY A 72 -5.86 14.27 10.39
CA GLY A 72 -5.62 13.52 9.17
C GLY A 72 -4.34 13.88 8.41
N VAL A 73 -3.97 12.97 7.51
CA VAL A 73 -2.74 13.02 6.73
C VAL A 73 -3.01 12.64 5.28
N LEU A 74 -2.52 13.46 4.36
CA LEU A 74 -2.36 13.12 2.96
C LEU A 74 -0.96 12.56 2.72
N VAL A 75 -0.88 11.32 2.28
CA VAL A 75 0.34 10.71 1.77
C VAL A 75 0.34 10.79 0.25
N THR A 76 1.31 11.52 -0.30
CA THR A 76 1.47 11.73 -1.73
C THR A 76 2.83 11.23 -2.23
N GLY A 77 3.10 11.35 -3.52
CA GLY A 77 4.35 10.91 -4.15
C GLY A 77 4.12 10.43 -5.58
N GLU A 78 5.19 10.06 -6.27
CA GLU A 78 5.13 9.65 -7.67
C GLU A 78 4.17 8.48 -7.93
N GLU A 79 3.62 8.43 -9.15
CA GLU A 79 2.73 7.34 -9.53
C GLU A 79 3.48 6.00 -9.59
N GLY A 80 2.86 4.95 -9.04
CA GLY A 80 3.39 3.59 -9.15
C GLY A 80 4.54 3.25 -8.20
N ILE A 81 4.88 4.10 -7.23
CA ILE A 81 5.90 3.79 -6.19
C ILE A 81 5.42 2.87 -5.06
N GLY A 82 4.14 2.46 -5.07
CA GLY A 82 3.59 1.52 -4.10
C GLY A 82 2.84 2.13 -2.91
N LYS A 83 2.19 3.28 -3.07
CA LYS A 83 1.35 3.91 -2.02
C LYS A 83 0.12 3.06 -1.64
N SER A 84 -0.61 2.53 -2.62
CA SER A 84 -1.75 1.62 -2.36
C SER A 84 -1.31 0.34 -1.64
N ILE A 85 -0.10 -0.15 -1.94
CA ILE A 85 0.51 -1.30 -1.26
C ILE A 85 0.90 -0.94 0.18
N PHE A 86 1.42 0.27 0.42
CA PHE A 86 1.63 0.77 1.78
C PHE A 86 0.33 0.82 2.59
N LEU A 87 -0.79 1.25 2.00
CA LEU A 87 -2.07 1.29 2.69
C LEU A 87 -2.51 -0.12 3.16
N LEU A 88 -2.26 -1.12 2.32
CA LEU A 88 -2.53 -2.52 2.66
C LEU A 88 -1.59 -3.05 3.75
N TYR A 89 -0.30 -2.70 3.68
CA TYR A 89 0.65 -2.98 4.76
C TYR A 89 0.18 -2.36 6.09
N LEU A 90 -0.22 -1.09 6.07
CA LEU A 90 -0.65 -0.36 7.26
C LEU A 90 -1.92 -0.99 7.87
N LEU A 91 -2.88 -1.40 7.03
CA LEU A 91 -4.03 -2.16 7.50
C LEU A 91 -3.58 -3.42 8.25
N LEU A 92 -2.76 -4.27 7.63
CA LEU A 92 -2.30 -5.52 8.24
C LEU A 92 -1.55 -5.27 9.56
N HIS A 93 -0.67 -4.28 9.58
CA HIS A 93 0.11 -3.90 10.76
C HIS A 93 -0.78 -3.48 11.94
N ARG A 94 -1.88 -2.77 11.67
CA ARG A 94 -2.85 -2.39 12.71
C ARG A 94 -3.72 -3.55 13.16
N LEU A 95 -4.14 -4.41 12.23
CA LEU A 95 -4.93 -5.61 12.55
C LEU A 95 -4.15 -6.58 13.43
N GLU A 96 -2.84 -6.74 13.20
CA GLU A 96 -1.95 -7.54 14.04
C GLU A 96 -1.94 -7.05 15.50
N GLN A 97 -2.07 -5.73 15.69
CA GLN A 97 -2.15 -5.07 16.99
C GLN A 97 -3.58 -4.97 17.54
N LYS A 98 -4.57 -5.53 16.84
CA LYS A 98 -6.00 -5.46 17.19
C LYS A 98 -6.52 -4.03 17.33
N LEU A 99 -5.98 -3.10 16.53
CA LEU A 99 -6.38 -1.69 16.57
C LEU A 99 -7.53 -1.43 15.59
N PRO A 100 -8.59 -0.70 15.99
CA PRO A 100 -9.72 -0.41 15.11
C PRO A 100 -9.28 0.38 13.88
N THR A 101 -9.73 -0.08 12.71
CA THR A 101 -9.29 0.45 11.42
C THR A 101 -10.42 0.33 10.41
N ALA A 102 -10.68 1.38 9.66
CA ALA A 102 -11.59 1.36 8.52
C ALA A 102 -10.78 1.53 7.22
N ILE A 103 -11.18 0.87 6.14
CA ILE A 103 -10.52 0.99 4.83
C ILE A 103 -11.50 1.18 3.68
N GLN A 104 -11.16 2.08 2.76
CA GLN A 104 -11.95 2.43 1.58
C GLN A 104 -11.08 2.35 0.32
N PHE A 105 -11.32 1.33 -0.51
CA PHE A 105 -10.74 1.22 -1.87
C PHE A 105 -11.76 1.52 -2.98
N ALA A 106 -13.05 1.54 -2.64
CA ALA A 106 -14.15 1.74 -3.58
C ALA A 106 -15.03 2.91 -3.13
N ALA A 107 -15.67 3.57 -4.11
CA ALA A 107 -16.52 4.73 -3.85
C ALA A 107 -17.79 4.40 -3.07
N ASP A 108 -18.35 3.20 -3.27
CA ASP A 108 -19.67 2.79 -2.78
C ASP A 108 -19.64 2.10 -1.40
N ARG A 109 -18.46 1.85 -0.83
CA ARG A 109 -18.33 1.14 0.45
C ARG A 109 -16.97 1.33 1.11
N TYR A 110 -16.96 1.15 2.42
CA TYR A 110 -15.76 0.90 3.21
C TYR A 110 -15.92 -0.36 4.06
N THR A 111 -14.84 -0.83 4.66
CA THR A 111 -14.86 -1.97 5.60
C THR A 111 -14.28 -1.51 6.94
N ILE A 112 -15.02 -1.72 8.03
CA ILE A 112 -14.55 -1.49 9.41
C ILE A 112 -14.04 -2.80 9.98
N PHE A 113 -12.91 -2.72 10.66
CA PHE A 113 -12.31 -3.77 11.48
C PHE A 113 -12.24 -3.29 12.92
N ASP A 114 -12.92 -3.99 13.82
CA ASP A 114 -13.02 -3.66 15.24
C ASP A 114 -13.13 -4.95 16.09
N GLU A 115 -13.46 -4.82 17.38
CA GLU A 115 -13.67 -5.98 18.26
C GLU A 115 -14.82 -6.91 17.84
N LYS A 116 -15.74 -6.45 16.98
CA LYS A 116 -16.85 -7.25 16.40
C LYS A 116 -16.43 -7.95 15.11
N GLY A 117 -15.21 -7.73 14.62
CA GLY A 117 -14.66 -8.32 13.41
C GLY A 117 -14.72 -7.38 12.21
N ALA A 118 -14.86 -7.94 11.01
CA ALA A 118 -14.88 -7.17 9.77
C ALA A 118 -16.32 -6.97 9.27
N SER A 119 -16.70 -5.73 8.99
CA SER A 119 -18.03 -5.37 8.46
C SER A 119 -17.91 -4.44 7.28
N SER A 120 -18.50 -4.79 6.13
CA SER A 120 -18.62 -3.88 4.99
C SER A 120 -19.84 -2.99 5.14
N VAL A 121 -19.65 -1.68 5.00
CA VAL A 121 -20.69 -0.66 5.11
C VAL A 121 -20.79 0.07 3.78
N LEU A 122 -22.03 0.31 3.31
CA LEU A 122 -22.26 1.11 2.11
C LEU A 122 -21.91 2.57 2.39
N SER A 123 -21.25 3.22 1.45
CA SER A 123 -20.96 4.65 1.49
C SER A 123 -22.04 5.37 0.69
N GLY A 124 -22.90 6.10 1.39
CA GLY A 124 -23.97 6.90 0.80
C GLY A 124 -24.34 8.04 1.74
N GLU A 125 -24.78 9.17 1.19
CA GLU A 125 -25.08 10.39 1.96
C GLU A 125 -26.27 10.21 2.92
N ASP A 126 -27.19 9.29 2.61
CA ASP A 126 -28.39 9.00 3.41
C ASP A 126 -28.17 7.96 4.52
N LEU A 127 -26.98 7.36 4.56
CA LEU A 127 -26.63 6.37 5.58
C LEU A 127 -25.95 7.13 6.71
N GLY A 128 -26.66 7.31 7.84
CA GLY A 128 -26.15 8.04 9.00
C GLY A 128 -24.76 7.59 9.47
N GLU A 129 -24.13 8.40 10.32
CA GLU A 129 -22.75 8.15 10.76
C GLU A 129 -22.62 6.82 11.52
N ASP A 130 -21.59 6.03 11.18
CA ASP A 130 -21.23 4.83 11.94
C ASP A 130 -20.31 5.26 13.10
N GLU A 131 -20.86 5.30 14.31
CA GLU A 131 -20.16 5.74 15.53
C GLU A 131 -18.83 5.02 15.77
N ARG A 132 -18.65 3.82 15.22
CA ARG A 132 -17.40 3.05 15.34
C ARG A 132 -16.22 3.74 14.67
N LEU A 133 -16.47 4.58 13.68
CA LEU A 133 -15.41 5.35 13.00
C LEU A 133 -14.69 6.29 13.96
N SER A 134 -15.34 6.79 15.01
CA SER A 134 -14.75 7.67 16.02
C SER A 134 -13.55 7.06 16.79
N LYS A 135 -13.35 5.74 16.68
CA LYS A 135 -12.23 5.00 17.26
C LYS A 135 -11.28 4.42 16.21
N CYS A 136 -11.57 4.64 14.93
CA CYS A 136 -10.86 4.03 13.82
C CYS A 136 -9.87 4.99 13.19
N TRP A 137 -8.73 4.44 12.79
CA TRP A 137 -7.98 5.02 11.68
C TRP A 137 -8.71 4.71 10.39
N ALA A 138 -9.04 5.75 9.62
CA ALA A 138 -9.71 5.64 8.34
C ALA A 138 -8.70 5.72 7.20
N LEU A 139 -8.54 4.63 6.46
CA LEU A 139 -7.56 4.44 5.40
C LEU A 139 -8.24 4.55 4.03
N THR A 140 -7.82 5.48 3.17
CA THR A 140 -8.46 5.65 1.86
C THR A 140 -7.43 5.79 0.74
N ASP A 141 -7.66 5.08 -0.37
CA ASP A 141 -6.77 5.09 -1.55
C ASP A 141 -7.41 5.86 -2.70
N SER A 142 -6.87 7.04 -2.99
CA SER A 142 -7.41 7.86 -4.07
C SER A 142 -7.05 7.25 -5.42
N ASN A 143 -8.08 6.97 -6.20
CA ASN A 143 -7.95 6.40 -7.53
C ASN A 143 -8.94 7.06 -8.49
N MET A 144 -9.02 6.58 -9.74
CA MET A 144 -9.89 7.19 -10.75
C MET A 144 -11.37 7.26 -10.34
N ASN A 145 -11.81 6.34 -9.49
CA ASN A 145 -13.19 6.23 -9.04
C ASN A 145 -13.40 6.80 -7.63
N LEU A 146 -12.34 7.04 -6.87
CA LEU A 146 -12.38 7.54 -5.50
C LEU A 146 -11.42 8.72 -5.39
N THR A 147 -11.87 9.92 -5.72
CA THR A 147 -11.03 11.14 -5.64
C THR A 147 -11.04 11.79 -4.27
N THR A 148 -12.02 11.45 -3.44
CA THR A 148 -12.27 12.07 -2.14
C THR A 148 -12.78 10.98 -1.18
N PRO A 149 -12.37 11.00 0.09
CA PRO A 149 -12.91 10.06 1.08
C PRO A 149 -14.44 10.17 1.16
N SER A 150 -15.11 9.09 1.58
CA SER A 150 -16.55 9.15 1.86
C SER A 150 -16.88 10.22 2.90
N GLY A 151 -18.12 10.72 2.89
CA GLY A 151 -18.59 11.68 3.90
C GLY A 151 -18.34 11.20 5.33
N SER A 152 -18.60 9.92 5.61
CA SER A 152 -18.32 9.31 6.93
C SER A 152 -16.84 9.34 7.32
N PHE A 153 -15.93 9.24 6.35
CA PHE A 153 -14.48 9.36 6.59
C PHE A 153 -14.03 10.81 6.74
N LEU A 154 -14.83 11.80 6.30
CA LEU A 154 -14.51 13.21 6.48
C LEU A 154 -15.04 13.78 7.79
N SER A 155 -16.12 13.24 8.35
CA SER A 155 -16.76 13.78 9.56
C SER A 155 -16.37 13.06 10.85
N THR A 156 -16.30 11.73 10.84
CA THR A 156 -16.32 10.94 12.07
C THR A 156 -14.99 10.31 12.52
N PRO A 157 -13.95 10.05 11.69
CA PRO A 157 -12.88 9.16 12.13
C PRO A 157 -11.95 9.76 13.17
N GLU A 158 -11.31 8.89 13.97
CA GLU A 158 -10.26 9.30 14.90
C GLU A 158 -9.06 9.91 14.16
N PHE A 159 -8.68 9.30 13.03
CA PHE A 159 -7.54 9.73 12.23
C PHE A 159 -7.71 9.32 10.76
N LEU A 160 -7.77 10.29 9.85
CA LEU A 160 -7.96 10.05 8.42
C LEU A 160 -6.61 10.00 7.68
N ILE A 161 -6.34 8.93 6.95
CA ILE A 161 -5.15 8.77 6.12
C ILE A 161 -5.58 8.55 4.68
N GLN A 162 -5.19 9.47 3.80
CA GLN A 162 -5.44 9.35 2.36
C GLN A 162 -4.14 9.17 1.59
N MET A 163 -4.12 8.16 0.72
CA MET A 163 -3.11 8.04 -0.34
C MET A 163 -3.62 8.79 -1.57
N ALA A 164 -2.83 9.66 -2.20
CA ALA A 164 -3.22 10.28 -3.46
C ALA A 164 -2.03 10.63 -4.37
N LEU A 165 -2.33 10.89 -5.64
CA LEU A 165 -1.36 11.49 -6.56
C LEU A 165 -1.14 12.98 -6.24
N PRO A 166 0.01 13.56 -6.63
CA PRO A 166 0.25 14.99 -6.50
C PRO A 166 -0.88 15.77 -7.18
N GLY A 167 -1.33 16.87 -6.55
CA GLY A 167 -2.42 17.71 -7.06
C GLY A 167 -3.85 17.31 -6.61
N SER A 168 -4.04 16.11 -6.06
CA SER A 168 -5.32 15.64 -5.50
C SER A 168 -5.54 16.12 -4.06
N GLN A 169 -5.72 17.44 -3.85
CA GLN A 169 -5.62 18.07 -2.51
C GLN A 169 -6.83 18.90 -2.07
N ARG A 170 -8.03 18.72 -2.66
CA ARG A 170 -9.15 19.64 -2.40
C ARG A 170 -9.55 19.69 -0.91
N TRP A 171 -9.75 18.55 -0.25
CA TRP A 171 -10.14 18.51 1.16
C TRP A 171 -8.99 18.87 2.11
N VAL A 172 -7.73 18.54 1.77
CA VAL A 172 -6.54 18.88 2.58
C VAL A 172 -6.45 20.39 2.81
N LYS A 173 -6.76 21.18 1.78
CA LYS A 173 -6.82 22.65 1.89
C LYS A 173 -7.94 23.14 2.82
N GLN A 174 -8.99 22.34 3.00
CA GLN A 174 -10.14 22.69 3.84
C GLN A 174 -9.96 22.24 5.29
N THR A 175 -9.24 21.13 5.51
CA THR A 175 -9.07 20.52 6.84
C THR A 175 -7.73 20.80 7.50
N SER A 176 -6.83 21.53 6.82
CA SER A 176 -5.45 21.76 7.29
C SER A 176 -4.67 20.45 7.56
N ALA A 177 -5.01 19.36 6.85
CA ALA A 177 -4.37 18.07 7.04
C ALA A 177 -2.87 18.11 6.71
N CYS A 178 -2.08 17.34 7.47
CA CYS A 178 -0.65 17.20 7.24
C CYS A 178 -0.36 16.50 5.90
N VAL A 179 0.72 16.87 5.21
CA VAL A 179 1.13 16.24 3.95
C VAL A 179 2.47 15.55 4.11
N ILE A 180 2.53 14.26 3.81
CA ILE A 180 3.77 13.47 3.72
C ILE A 180 4.01 13.08 2.27
N VAL A 181 5.24 13.21 1.82
CA VAL A 181 5.68 12.70 0.51
C VAL A 181 6.40 11.36 0.72
N SER A 182 5.83 10.28 0.20
CA SER A 182 6.42 8.94 0.28
C SER A 182 7.68 8.85 -0.58
N LYS A 183 8.74 8.23 -0.04
CA LYS A 183 9.98 8.02 -0.79
C LYS A 183 9.81 6.94 -1.87
N PRO A 184 10.50 7.08 -3.01
CA PRO A 184 10.59 6.00 -4.00
C PRO A 184 11.24 4.75 -3.38
N PRO A 185 10.96 3.56 -3.92
CA PRO A 185 11.66 2.34 -3.50
C PRO A 185 13.15 2.41 -3.82
N SER A 186 13.95 1.66 -3.07
CA SER A 186 15.36 1.46 -3.43
C SER A 186 15.51 0.55 -4.65
N SER A 187 16.67 0.58 -5.30
CA SER A 187 16.97 -0.33 -6.40
C SER A 187 16.91 -1.80 -5.98
N PHE A 188 17.35 -2.12 -4.76
CA PHE A 188 17.27 -3.47 -4.21
C PHE A 188 15.83 -3.90 -3.91
N GLU A 189 14.98 -2.98 -3.45
CA GLU A 189 13.54 -3.26 -3.26
C GLU A 189 12.87 -3.57 -4.61
N ILE A 190 13.16 -2.81 -5.67
CA ILE A 190 12.66 -3.11 -7.02
C ILE A 190 13.20 -4.46 -7.52
N ALA A 191 14.49 -4.73 -7.33
CA ALA A 191 15.11 -5.99 -7.71
C ALA A 191 14.46 -7.19 -6.99
N ALA A 192 14.16 -7.04 -5.70
CA ALA A 192 13.45 -8.05 -4.92
C ALA A 192 12.01 -8.27 -5.42
N ILE A 193 11.27 -7.19 -5.75
CA ILE A 193 9.95 -7.30 -6.39
C ILE A 193 10.04 -8.04 -7.73
N MET A 194 11.04 -7.74 -8.55
CA MET A 194 11.26 -8.44 -9.82
C MET A 194 11.54 -9.92 -9.60
N LYS A 195 12.36 -10.27 -8.59
CA LYS A 195 12.62 -11.66 -8.21
C LYS A 195 11.34 -12.41 -7.85
N GLU A 196 10.49 -11.82 -7.00
CA GLU A 196 9.23 -12.44 -6.57
C GLU A 196 8.21 -12.57 -7.72
N LEU A 197 8.36 -11.78 -8.78
CA LEU A 197 7.59 -11.92 -10.01
C LEU A 197 8.16 -12.95 -11.00
N GLY A 198 9.30 -13.57 -10.69
CA GLY A 198 9.99 -14.51 -11.57
C GLY A 198 10.84 -13.86 -12.66
N TYR A 199 11.11 -12.56 -12.57
CA TYR A 199 12.02 -11.84 -13.48
C TYR A 199 13.46 -11.86 -12.97
N ASN A 200 14.42 -11.61 -13.87
CA ASN A 200 15.82 -11.44 -13.50
C ASN A 200 16.02 -10.14 -12.69
N PRO A 201 16.46 -10.20 -11.43
CA PRO A 201 16.64 -9.01 -10.58
C PRO A 201 17.69 -8.04 -11.10
N ILE A 202 18.66 -8.51 -11.91
CA ILE A 202 19.70 -7.67 -12.51
C ILE A 202 19.09 -6.67 -13.50
N ASP A 203 18.02 -7.06 -14.19
CA ASP A 203 17.36 -6.19 -15.17
C ASP A 203 16.72 -4.97 -14.49
N ALA A 204 16.42 -5.05 -13.19
CA ALA A 204 15.90 -3.93 -12.41
C ALA A 204 16.81 -2.71 -12.51
N PHE A 205 18.13 -2.88 -12.36
CA PHE A 205 19.08 -1.78 -12.36
C PHE A 205 19.13 -1.07 -13.71
N HIS A 206 19.06 -1.83 -14.80
CA HIS A 206 18.99 -1.27 -16.15
C HIS A 206 17.67 -0.52 -16.38
N LEU A 207 16.55 -1.12 -15.98
CA LEU A 207 15.23 -0.53 -16.16
C LEU A 207 15.05 0.74 -15.31
N ILE A 208 15.58 0.76 -14.08
CA ILE A 208 15.57 1.95 -13.21
C ILE A 208 16.35 3.09 -13.85
N GLY A 209 17.53 2.83 -14.41
CA GLY A 209 18.33 3.85 -15.09
C GLY A 209 17.61 4.48 -16.29
N LYS A 210 16.67 3.75 -16.91
CA LYS A 210 15.92 4.21 -18.08
C LYS A 210 14.57 4.83 -17.74
N TRP A 211 13.85 4.30 -16.74
CA TRP A 211 12.44 4.61 -16.48
C TRP A 211 12.16 5.14 -15.07
N GLY A 212 13.19 5.27 -14.23
CA GLY A 212 13.07 5.73 -12.84
C GLY A 212 12.56 4.64 -11.87
N PHE A 213 12.09 5.06 -10.71
CA PHE A 213 11.77 4.17 -9.58
C PHE A 213 10.29 3.75 -9.50
N SER A 214 9.50 3.97 -10.54
CA SER A 214 8.10 3.55 -10.57
C SER A 214 8.00 2.02 -10.72
N ILE A 215 7.65 1.33 -9.64
CA ILE A 215 7.47 -0.14 -9.61
C ILE A 215 6.51 -0.58 -10.71
N ARG A 216 5.40 0.15 -10.88
CA ARG A 216 4.41 -0.14 -11.92
C ARG A 216 5.03 -0.10 -13.32
N THR A 217 5.75 0.97 -13.64
CA THR A 217 6.40 1.13 -14.95
C THR A 217 7.44 0.05 -15.17
N ILE A 218 8.30 -0.23 -14.19
CA ILE A 218 9.31 -1.29 -14.28
C ILE A 218 8.66 -2.64 -14.60
N ILE A 219 7.62 -3.04 -13.84
CA ILE A 219 6.90 -4.30 -14.06
C ILE A 219 6.28 -4.37 -15.47
N GLN A 220 5.69 -3.27 -15.95
CA GLN A 220 5.10 -3.22 -17.29
C GLN A 220 6.15 -3.44 -18.38
N GLN A 221 7.32 -2.79 -18.24
CA GLN A 221 8.43 -2.95 -19.20
C GLN A 221 9.03 -4.36 -19.14
N SER A 222 9.22 -4.93 -17.95
CA SER A 222 9.69 -6.32 -17.78
C SER A 222 8.73 -7.34 -18.38
N SER A 223 7.42 -7.12 -18.24
CA SER A 223 6.40 -8.01 -18.82
C SER A 223 6.44 -8.00 -20.35
N GLY A 224 6.62 -6.82 -20.95
CA GLY A 224 6.78 -6.69 -22.41
C GLY A 224 8.06 -7.36 -22.94
N LEU A 225 9.17 -7.21 -22.21
CA LEU A 225 10.44 -7.88 -22.53
C LEU A 225 10.33 -9.40 -22.42
N HIS A 226 9.66 -9.91 -21.39
CA HIS A 226 9.47 -11.35 -21.19
C HIS A 226 8.61 -11.97 -22.31
N ILE A 227 7.53 -11.31 -22.73
CA ILE A 227 6.71 -11.76 -23.86
C ILE A 227 7.54 -11.77 -25.16
N ALA A 228 8.33 -10.72 -25.41
CA ALA A 228 9.19 -10.66 -26.59
C ALA A 228 10.30 -11.72 -26.60
N ALA A 229 10.82 -12.13 -25.44
CA ALA A 229 11.84 -13.15 -25.31
C ALA A 229 11.28 -14.57 -25.51
N VAL A 230 10.08 -14.87 -24.98
CA VAL A 230 9.40 -16.17 -25.16
C VAL A 230 8.94 -16.38 -26.60
N LEU A 231 8.68 -15.30 -27.34
CA LEU A 231 8.22 -15.35 -28.73
C LEU A 231 9.36 -15.27 -29.76
N ARG A 232 10.63 -15.19 -29.34
CA ARG A 232 11.76 -15.34 -30.26
C ARG A 232 12.11 -16.84 -30.35
N PRO A 233 12.02 -17.46 -31.55
CA PRO A 233 12.32 -18.88 -31.76
C PRO A 233 13.79 -19.22 -31.53
#